data_AF-A0A0H5S1N2-F1
#
_entry.id   AF-A0A0H5S1N2-F1
#
_cell.length_a   1.000
_cell.length_b   1.000
_cell.length_c   1.000
_cell.angle_alpha   90.00
_cell.angle_beta   90.00
_cell.angle_gamma   90.00
#
_symmetry.space_group_name_H-M   'P 1'
#
loop_
_entity.id
_entity.type
_entity.pdbx_description
1 polymer ?
#
loop_
_entity_poly.entity_id
_entity_poly.type
_entity_poly.pdbx_seq_one_letter_code
_entity_poly.pdbx_strand_id
1 'polypeptide(L)'
;MKPLKGITIGDMGEKIGDWNSIDNGWIKFNKHRFHLNALLNRFATVHPNGTYQSIFKTIKEQQLANLSILSIGRATVVGKGIMANRLAVIIATRYSAIRKQFRMANQTAKVLSTEEGVNALDDARLACGAYGLNDLRNAFDPARTFEGDNNILMQQVTYALISLYDEKSYDWNDSPLRSLIFLAMKPKKFSTWNDDALEDIANAYVWLLHFLISKVKDDISDKINQGIDKRQAQSEQYKMITYAYCELTILNDFRNSLQKAPESIREVLHRCALLYAYSSIDKHIATFYIGGYCNNGQWGNTIKKRFRKLEAMILPDVITICDALSLPDFFLHSVLGLSDGQIYQNLIQYFMQFPIESSIDSNNSDNNDNNNNINNQ
;
A
#
# COMPACT_ATOMS: atom_id res chain seq x y z
N MET A 1 -7.47 -18.92 -32.87
CA MET A 1 -8.95 -18.94 -32.92
C MET A 1 -9.44 -17.65 -33.57
N LYS A 2 -10.53 -17.66 -34.35
CA LYS A 2 -11.14 -16.43 -34.86
C LYS A 2 -12.31 -16.01 -33.95
N PRO A 3 -12.52 -14.71 -33.69
CA PRO A 3 -13.66 -14.24 -32.89
C PRO A 3 -15.01 -14.65 -33.50
N LEU A 4 -16.01 -14.89 -32.64
CA LEU A 4 -17.37 -15.21 -33.08
C LEU A 4 -18.00 -14.02 -33.83
N LYS A 5 -19.01 -14.31 -34.66
CA LYS A 5 -19.74 -13.27 -35.41
C LYS A 5 -20.31 -12.21 -34.47
N GLY A 6 -20.05 -10.95 -34.76
CA GLY A 6 -20.50 -9.82 -33.94
C GLY A 6 -19.69 -9.60 -32.67
N ILE A 7 -18.57 -10.30 -32.48
CA ILE A 7 -17.60 -10.04 -31.42
C ILE A 7 -16.30 -9.54 -32.04
N THR A 8 -15.78 -8.42 -31.55
CA THR A 8 -14.44 -7.95 -31.84
C THR A 8 -13.66 -7.92 -30.53
N ILE A 9 -12.46 -8.50 -30.54
CA ILE A 9 -11.53 -8.48 -29.40
C ILE A 9 -10.18 -7.94 -29.87
N GLY A 10 -9.44 -7.33 -28.97
CA GLY A 10 -8.07 -6.91 -29.21
C GLY A 10 -7.30 -6.77 -27.91
N ASP A 11 -5.98 -6.70 -28.01
CA ASP A 11 -5.08 -6.43 -26.89
C ASP A 11 -5.09 -4.93 -26.54
N MET A 12 -4.91 -4.61 -25.25
CA MET A 12 -4.81 -3.22 -24.75
C MET A 12 -3.45 -2.58 -25.03
N GLY A 13 -2.48 -3.35 -25.52
CA GLY A 13 -1.13 -2.93 -25.82
C GLY A 13 -0.16 -3.08 -24.65
N GLU A 14 0.94 -2.35 -24.77
CA GLU A 14 1.99 -2.30 -23.77
C GLU A 14 1.46 -1.80 -22.43
N LYS A 15 1.90 -2.46 -21.37
CA LYS A 15 1.59 -2.15 -19.98
C LYS A 15 2.89 -1.93 -19.23
N ILE A 16 2.77 -1.40 -18.03
CA ILE A 16 3.95 -1.20 -17.21
C ILE A 16 4.49 -2.52 -16.65
N GLY A 17 5.82 -2.71 -16.75
CA GLY A 17 6.55 -3.78 -16.07
C GLY A 17 6.07 -5.18 -16.46
N ASP A 18 6.03 -6.08 -15.46
CA ASP A 18 5.74 -7.50 -15.65
C ASP A 18 4.33 -7.81 -16.17
N TRP A 19 3.44 -6.81 -16.21
CA TRP A 19 2.08 -6.96 -16.71
C TRP A 19 2.03 -7.16 -18.22
N ASN A 20 3.12 -6.92 -18.96
CA ASN A 20 3.21 -7.23 -20.39
C ASN A 20 3.04 -8.72 -20.71
N SER A 21 3.26 -9.60 -19.74
CA SER A 21 2.98 -11.05 -19.87
C SER A 21 1.49 -11.39 -19.78
N ILE A 22 0.64 -10.46 -19.36
CA ILE A 22 -0.81 -10.62 -19.25
C ILE A 22 -1.50 -9.97 -20.46
N ASP A 23 -2.34 -10.74 -21.16
CA ASP A 23 -3.08 -10.35 -22.36
C ASP A 23 -4.37 -9.59 -22.01
N ASN A 24 -4.25 -8.50 -21.24
CA ASN A 24 -5.38 -7.61 -20.99
C ASN A 24 -5.95 -7.10 -22.32
N GLY A 25 -7.22 -7.44 -22.59
CA GLY A 25 -7.87 -7.08 -23.84
C GLY A 25 -9.11 -6.22 -23.65
N TRP A 26 -9.58 -5.67 -24.77
CA TRP A 26 -10.88 -5.05 -24.90
C TRP A 26 -11.82 -5.96 -25.71
N ILE A 27 -13.12 -5.86 -25.45
CA ILE A 27 -14.16 -6.59 -26.17
C ILE A 27 -15.28 -5.66 -26.59
N LYS A 28 -15.71 -5.78 -27.84
CA LYS A 28 -16.83 -5.05 -28.43
C LYS A 28 -17.87 -6.03 -28.97
N PHE A 29 -19.10 -5.86 -28.53
CA PHE A 29 -20.25 -6.61 -29.03
C PHE A 29 -21.02 -5.78 -30.05
N ASN A 30 -21.21 -6.31 -31.26
CA ASN A 30 -22.09 -5.77 -32.29
C ASN A 30 -23.29 -6.70 -32.49
N LYS A 31 -24.36 -6.44 -31.74
CA LYS A 31 -25.63 -7.21 -31.77
C LYS A 31 -25.43 -8.73 -31.66
N HIS A 32 -24.37 -9.18 -30.97
CA HIS A 32 -24.15 -10.59 -30.67
C HIS A 32 -25.24 -11.07 -29.72
N ARG A 33 -25.81 -12.25 -29.96
CA ARG A 33 -26.89 -12.82 -29.15
C ARG A 33 -26.34 -13.98 -28.32
N PHE A 34 -26.55 -13.89 -27.02
CA PHE A 34 -26.29 -14.99 -26.08
C PHE A 34 -27.58 -15.74 -25.78
N HIS A 35 -27.48 -17.04 -25.51
CA HIS A 35 -28.61 -17.81 -25.03
C HIS A 35 -28.92 -17.43 -23.57
N LEU A 36 -30.18 -17.49 -23.14
CA LEU A 36 -30.61 -17.07 -21.81
C LEU A 36 -29.89 -17.85 -20.68
N ASN A 37 -29.54 -19.11 -20.93
CA ASN A 37 -28.77 -19.95 -20.00
C ASN A 37 -27.32 -19.47 -19.76
N ALA A 38 -26.81 -18.52 -20.54
CA ALA A 38 -25.51 -17.89 -20.29
C ALA A 38 -25.58 -16.86 -19.15
N LEU A 39 -26.78 -16.47 -18.71
CA LEU A 39 -26.97 -15.57 -17.58
C LEU A 39 -26.61 -16.28 -16.27
N LEU A 40 -25.62 -15.76 -15.54
CA LEU A 40 -25.32 -16.19 -14.17
C LEU A 40 -26.41 -15.68 -13.22
N ASN A 41 -27.43 -16.51 -13.00
CA ASN A 41 -28.70 -16.09 -12.40
C ASN A 41 -28.89 -16.47 -10.92
N ARG A 42 -27.79 -16.61 -10.16
CA ARG A 42 -27.83 -17.01 -8.74
C ARG A 42 -28.66 -16.08 -7.85
N PHE A 43 -28.57 -14.77 -8.08
CA PHE A 43 -29.22 -13.75 -7.23
C PHE A 43 -30.36 -13.01 -7.93
N ALA A 44 -30.34 -12.95 -9.26
CA ALA A 44 -31.36 -12.34 -10.07
C ALA A 44 -31.48 -13.10 -11.39
N THR A 45 -32.71 -13.21 -11.91
CA THR A 45 -33.01 -13.93 -13.15
C THR A 45 -33.95 -13.14 -14.03
N VAL A 46 -33.97 -13.47 -15.31
CA VAL A 46 -34.95 -13.02 -16.29
C VAL A 46 -35.64 -14.26 -16.84
N HIS A 47 -36.95 -14.33 -16.69
CA HIS A 47 -37.76 -15.43 -17.20
C HIS A 47 -37.90 -15.35 -18.73
N PRO A 48 -38.23 -16.46 -19.43
CA PRO A 48 -38.39 -16.45 -20.90
C PRO A 48 -39.42 -15.44 -21.42
N ASN A 49 -40.40 -15.06 -20.59
CA ASN A 49 -41.40 -14.03 -20.89
C ASN A 49 -40.87 -12.58 -20.67
N GLY A 50 -39.62 -12.41 -20.26
CA GLY A 50 -38.98 -11.12 -20.01
C GLY A 50 -39.15 -10.58 -18.58
N THR A 51 -39.81 -11.30 -17.67
CA THR A 51 -40.00 -10.85 -16.29
C THR A 51 -38.70 -10.95 -15.49
N TYR A 52 -38.25 -9.83 -14.90
CA TYR A 52 -37.12 -9.80 -13.98
C TYR A 52 -37.55 -10.19 -12.56
N GLN A 53 -36.74 -11.02 -11.91
CA GLN A 53 -36.93 -11.42 -10.52
C GLN A 53 -35.58 -11.38 -9.79
N SER A 54 -35.56 -10.80 -8.59
CA SER A 54 -34.39 -10.70 -7.73
C SER A 54 -34.73 -11.22 -6.34
N ILE A 55 -33.75 -11.84 -5.66
CA ILE A 55 -33.89 -12.17 -4.23
C ILE A 55 -33.74 -10.93 -3.33
N PHE A 56 -33.14 -9.86 -3.86
CA PHE A 56 -32.92 -8.61 -3.13
C PHE A 56 -34.19 -7.76 -3.16
N LYS A 57 -34.54 -7.19 -2.02
CA LYS A 57 -35.73 -6.33 -1.87
C LYS A 57 -35.45 -4.92 -2.36
N THR A 58 -34.19 -4.48 -2.28
CA THR A 58 -33.79 -3.13 -2.67
C THR A 58 -32.59 -3.13 -3.61
N ILE A 59 -32.49 -2.06 -4.42
CA ILE A 59 -31.33 -1.82 -5.29
C ILE A 59 -30.03 -1.71 -4.46
N LYS A 60 -30.11 -1.16 -3.24
CA LYS A 60 -28.96 -1.02 -2.34
C LYS A 60 -28.41 -2.37 -1.91
N GLU A 61 -29.28 -3.30 -1.51
CA GLU A 61 -28.89 -4.67 -1.16
C GLU A 61 -28.22 -5.37 -2.34
N GLN A 62 -28.78 -5.22 -3.55
CA GLN A 62 -28.21 -5.80 -4.76
C GLN A 62 -26.84 -5.22 -5.10
N GLN A 63 -26.67 -3.90 -4.99
CA GLN A 63 -25.38 -3.23 -5.21
C GLN A 63 -24.33 -3.71 -4.20
N LEU A 64 -24.69 -3.81 -2.92
CA LEU A 64 -23.77 -4.28 -1.88
C LEU A 64 -23.34 -5.74 -2.09
N ALA A 65 -24.28 -6.61 -2.47
CA ALA A 65 -23.99 -8.00 -2.79
C ALA A 65 -23.10 -8.17 -4.03
N ASN A 66 -23.23 -7.29 -5.02
CA ASN A 66 -22.33 -7.29 -6.17
C ASN A 66 -20.92 -6.81 -5.80
N LEU A 67 -20.82 -5.79 -4.93
CA LEU A 67 -19.53 -5.29 -4.45
C LEU A 67 -18.82 -6.28 -3.53
N SER A 68 -19.56 -7.11 -2.78
CA SER A 68 -18.96 -8.12 -1.89
C SER A 68 -18.19 -9.22 -2.62
N ILE A 69 -18.48 -9.45 -3.91
CA ILE A 69 -17.73 -10.38 -4.77
C ILE A 69 -16.26 -9.92 -4.92
N LEU A 70 -16.03 -8.60 -4.95
CA LEU A 70 -14.68 -8.01 -5.04
C LEU A 70 -13.86 -8.21 -3.76
N SER A 71 -14.50 -8.58 -2.63
CA SER A 71 -13.80 -8.78 -1.36
C SER A 71 -12.74 -9.88 -1.42
N ILE A 72 -12.96 -10.93 -2.20
CA ILE A 72 -11.96 -11.99 -2.42
C ILE A 72 -10.75 -11.42 -3.18
N GLY A 73 -10.99 -10.64 -4.23
CA GLY A 73 -9.94 -9.95 -4.98
C GLY A 73 -9.11 -9.05 -4.06
N ARG A 74 -9.77 -8.25 -3.22
CA ARG A 74 -9.11 -7.37 -2.22
C ARG A 74 -8.28 -8.13 -1.21
N ALA A 75 -8.77 -9.26 -0.68
CA ALA A 75 -7.98 -10.11 0.22
C ALA A 75 -6.71 -10.65 -0.47
N THR A 76 -6.83 -10.99 -1.76
CA THR A 76 -5.68 -11.43 -2.58
C THR A 76 -4.67 -10.30 -2.79
N VAL A 77 -5.14 -9.07 -3.00
CA VAL A 77 -4.31 -7.86 -3.09
C VAL A 77 -3.55 -7.59 -1.79
N VAL A 78 -4.20 -7.75 -0.63
CA VAL A 78 -3.51 -7.67 0.68
C VAL A 78 -2.38 -8.70 0.75
N GLY A 79 -2.63 -9.95 0.35
CA GLY A 79 -1.61 -10.99 0.26
C GLY A 79 -0.43 -10.62 -0.64
N LYS A 80 -0.69 -10.01 -1.80
CA LYS A 80 0.37 -9.48 -2.67
C LYS A 80 1.19 -8.39 -1.98
N GLY A 81 0.55 -7.49 -1.23
CA GLY A 81 1.24 -6.43 -0.49
C GLY A 81 2.17 -6.97 0.60
N ILE A 82 1.73 -8.01 1.30
CA ILE A 82 2.58 -8.73 2.28
C ILE A 82 3.79 -9.34 1.57
N MET A 83 3.61 -9.98 0.42
CA MET A 83 4.73 -10.56 -0.34
C MET A 83 5.70 -9.49 -0.87
N ALA A 84 5.20 -8.37 -1.40
CA ALA A 84 6.05 -7.27 -1.85
C ALA A 84 6.89 -6.69 -0.71
N ASN A 85 6.28 -6.44 0.45
CA ASN A 85 6.99 -5.98 1.65
C ASN A 85 8.03 -7.00 2.13
N ARG A 86 7.68 -8.29 2.13
CA ARG A 86 8.57 -9.38 2.51
C ARG A 86 9.82 -9.39 1.62
N LEU A 87 9.65 -9.38 0.30
CA LEU A 87 10.76 -9.33 -0.67
C LEU A 87 11.62 -8.09 -0.47
N ALA A 88 11.00 -6.91 -0.38
CA ALA A 88 11.71 -5.64 -0.22
C ALA A 88 12.55 -5.61 1.06
N VAL A 89 11.98 -6.04 2.20
CA VAL A 89 12.67 -6.06 3.49
C VAL A 89 13.84 -7.05 3.47
N ILE A 90 13.69 -8.24 2.88
CA ILE A 90 14.79 -9.22 2.82
C ILE A 90 15.96 -8.65 2.00
N ILE A 91 15.68 -8.13 0.79
CA ILE A 91 16.70 -7.55 -0.09
C ILE A 91 17.41 -6.39 0.61
N ALA A 92 16.64 -5.45 1.17
CA ALA A 92 17.17 -4.25 1.81
C ALA A 92 18.01 -4.59 3.05
N THR A 93 17.53 -5.49 3.91
CA THR A 93 18.26 -5.88 5.12
C THR A 93 19.55 -6.62 4.78
N ARG A 94 19.50 -7.64 3.90
CA ARG A 94 20.69 -8.40 3.49
C ARG A 94 21.75 -7.48 2.87
N TYR A 95 21.32 -6.59 1.96
CA TYR A 95 22.22 -5.60 1.36
C TYR A 95 22.83 -4.65 2.42
N SER A 96 22.01 -4.14 3.34
CA SER A 96 22.44 -3.19 4.37
C SER A 96 23.44 -3.79 5.37
N ALA A 97 23.35 -5.09 5.66
CA ALA A 97 24.30 -5.77 6.53
C ALA A 97 25.72 -5.86 5.94
N ILE A 98 25.84 -5.82 4.61
CA ILE A 98 27.12 -5.97 3.90
C ILE A 98 27.66 -4.61 3.43
N ARG A 99 26.78 -3.65 3.11
CA ARG A 99 27.16 -2.37 2.52
C ARG A 99 27.81 -1.42 3.54
N LYS A 100 29.10 -1.11 3.34
CA LYS A 100 29.82 -0.05 4.07
C LYS A 100 29.89 1.23 3.24
N GLN A 101 29.42 2.36 3.77
CA GLN A 101 29.47 3.66 3.10
C GLN A 101 29.68 4.78 4.14
N PHE A 102 30.74 5.60 4.01
CA PHE A 102 30.98 6.74 4.91
C PHE A 102 31.53 7.94 4.12
N ARG A 103 30.92 9.13 4.31
CA ARG A 103 31.51 10.51 4.22
C ARG A 103 30.41 11.59 4.20
N MET A 104 30.11 12.20 5.35
CA MET A 104 28.86 12.95 5.59
C MET A 104 28.68 14.30 4.84
N ALA A 105 29.74 14.98 4.40
CA ALA A 105 29.64 16.43 4.11
C ALA A 105 28.96 16.82 2.78
N ASN A 106 29.06 16.01 1.71
CA ASN A 106 28.41 16.28 0.41
C ASN A 106 27.10 15.48 0.22
N GLN A 107 26.62 14.81 1.26
CA GLN A 107 25.54 13.83 1.15
C GLN A 107 24.17 14.40 1.53
N THR A 108 24.08 15.38 2.44
CA THR A 108 22.79 15.89 2.95
C THR A 108 21.96 16.63 1.89
N ALA A 109 22.56 17.56 1.14
CA ALA A 109 21.87 18.26 0.06
C ALA A 109 21.51 17.31 -1.10
N LYS A 110 22.38 16.35 -1.40
CA LYS A 110 22.08 15.28 -2.37
C LYS A 110 20.88 14.45 -1.91
N VAL A 111 20.89 13.95 -0.67
CA VAL A 111 19.79 13.13 -0.11
C VAL A 111 18.47 13.90 -0.18
N LEU A 112 18.41 15.13 0.33
CA LEU A 112 17.16 15.90 0.32
C LEU A 112 16.67 16.18 -1.10
N SER A 113 17.56 16.65 -1.99
CA SER A 113 17.16 16.96 -3.38
C SER A 113 16.77 15.73 -4.19
N THR A 114 17.43 14.58 -3.97
CA THR A 114 17.06 13.33 -4.67
C THR A 114 15.82 12.68 -4.08
N GLU A 115 15.60 12.73 -2.77
CA GLU A 115 14.38 12.23 -2.13
C GLU A 115 13.16 13.06 -2.54
N GLU A 116 13.24 14.39 -2.44
CA GLU A 116 12.17 15.27 -2.91
C GLU A 116 11.96 15.14 -4.43
N GLY A 117 13.04 14.96 -5.19
CA GLY A 117 12.96 14.70 -6.63
C GLY A 117 12.25 13.39 -6.95
N VAL A 118 12.54 12.30 -6.22
CA VAL A 118 11.87 11.00 -6.38
C VAL A 118 10.42 11.08 -5.91
N ASN A 119 10.12 11.74 -4.78
CA ASN A 119 8.75 11.93 -4.31
C ASN A 119 7.92 12.78 -5.30
N ALA A 120 8.49 13.86 -5.83
CA ALA A 120 7.85 14.67 -6.86
C ALA A 120 7.63 13.90 -8.16
N LEU A 121 8.61 13.06 -8.57
CA LEU A 121 8.45 12.14 -9.70
C LEU A 121 7.38 11.09 -9.41
N ASP A 122 7.29 10.56 -8.19
CA ASP A 122 6.28 9.59 -7.78
C ASP A 122 4.87 10.19 -7.75
N ASP A 123 4.72 11.42 -7.28
CA ASP A 123 3.46 12.16 -7.29
C ASP A 123 3.06 12.53 -8.74
N ALA A 124 4.01 13.00 -9.55
CA ALA A 124 3.78 13.24 -10.98
C ALA A 124 3.43 11.94 -11.72
N ARG A 125 4.05 10.82 -11.36
CA ARG A 125 3.77 9.49 -11.89
C ARG A 125 2.40 8.97 -11.45
N LEU A 126 1.98 9.21 -10.20
CA LEU A 126 0.61 8.93 -9.73
C LEU A 126 -0.42 9.78 -10.47
N ALA A 127 -0.06 11.00 -10.87
CA ALA A 127 -0.90 11.88 -11.67
C ALA A 127 -0.91 11.53 -13.18
N CYS A 128 0.17 10.94 -13.71
CA CYS A 128 0.38 10.72 -15.15
C CYS A 128 0.42 9.25 -15.61
N GLY A 129 0.34 8.28 -14.70
CA GLY A 129 0.62 6.87 -15.02
C GLY A 129 2.13 6.57 -15.06
N ALA A 130 2.47 5.29 -14.99
CA ALA A 130 3.63 4.80 -14.26
C ALA A 130 4.92 4.55 -15.08
N TYR A 131 6.10 5.09 -14.66
CA TYR A 131 7.49 4.67 -15.07
C TYR A 131 8.61 5.17 -14.09
N GLY A 132 9.47 4.27 -13.59
CA GLY A 132 10.86 4.50 -13.05
C GLY A 132 11.24 3.78 -11.71
N LEU A 133 12.28 2.90 -11.70
CA LEU A 133 12.73 1.99 -10.60
C LEU A 133 11.72 0.93 -10.16
N ASN A 134 11.73 -0.19 -10.88
CA ASN A 134 10.51 -0.50 -11.57
C ASN A 134 9.93 -1.87 -11.31
N ASP A 135 10.61 -3.00 -11.44
CA ASP A 135 9.85 -4.25 -11.68
C ASP A 135 8.99 -4.71 -10.49
N LEU A 136 9.55 -4.83 -9.29
CA LEU A 136 8.74 -5.15 -8.09
C LEU A 136 7.69 -4.07 -7.80
N ARG A 137 8.07 -2.80 -8.01
CA ARG A 137 7.18 -1.65 -7.81
C ARG A 137 6.03 -1.65 -8.82
N ASN A 138 6.30 -1.89 -10.09
CA ASN A 138 5.40 -1.89 -11.23
C ASN A 138 4.51 -3.14 -11.24
N ALA A 139 5.04 -4.27 -10.77
CA ALA A 139 4.25 -5.46 -10.50
C ALA A 139 3.19 -5.18 -9.42
N PHE A 140 3.51 -4.33 -8.43
CA PHE A 140 2.60 -4.03 -7.33
C PHE A 140 1.75 -2.76 -7.50
N ASP A 141 2.21 -1.76 -8.25
CA ASP A 141 1.56 -0.44 -8.34
C ASP A 141 0.11 -0.50 -8.84
N PRO A 142 -0.25 -1.33 -9.84
CA PRO A 142 -1.64 -1.49 -10.27
C PRO A 142 -2.56 -2.06 -9.17
N ALA A 143 -2.01 -2.67 -8.11
CA ALA A 143 -2.80 -3.12 -6.97
C ALA A 143 -3.44 -1.96 -6.18
N ARG A 144 -3.01 -0.71 -6.42
CA ARG A 144 -3.66 0.49 -5.86
C ARG A 144 -4.94 0.89 -6.59
N THR A 145 -5.19 0.33 -7.78
CA THR A 145 -6.33 0.69 -8.65
C THR A 145 -7.25 -0.50 -8.94
N PHE A 146 -6.71 -1.72 -9.06
CA PHE A 146 -7.51 -2.93 -9.25
C PHE A 146 -8.34 -3.25 -8.00
N GLU A 147 -9.53 -3.86 -8.21
CA GLU A 147 -10.48 -4.25 -7.14
C GLU A 147 -11.00 -3.07 -6.28
N GLY A 148 -10.76 -1.84 -6.74
CA GLY A 148 -11.21 -0.58 -6.14
C GLY A 148 -10.04 0.38 -5.98
N ASP A 149 -10.15 1.58 -6.57
CA ASP A 149 -9.15 2.63 -6.40
C ASP A 149 -9.00 3.01 -4.92
N ASN A 150 -7.75 3.06 -4.43
CA ASN A 150 -7.47 3.32 -3.03
C ASN A 150 -8.09 4.62 -2.52
N ASN A 151 -8.17 5.68 -3.32
CA ASN A 151 -8.81 6.94 -2.89
C ASN A 151 -10.31 6.77 -2.67
N ILE A 152 -10.97 5.98 -3.52
CA ILE A 152 -12.38 5.65 -3.38
C ILE A 152 -12.60 4.71 -2.19
N LEU A 153 -11.74 3.71 -1.99
CA LEU A 153 -11.82 2.82 -0.84
C LEU A 153 -11.61 3.55 0.48
N MET A 154 -10.66 4.49 0.53
CA MET A 154 -10.45 5.33 1.71
C MET A 154 -11.71 6.14 2.05
N GLN A 155 -12.36 6.75 1.04
CA GLN A 155 -13.63 7.43 1.24
C GLN A 155 -14.72 6.48 1.76
N GLN A 156 -14.84 5.27 1.19
CA GLN A 156 -15.80 4.26 1.66
C GLN A 156 -15.58 3.89 3.12
N VAL A 157 -14.33 3.68 3.55
CA VAL A 157 -14.01 3.41 4.96
C VAL A 157 -14.40 4.60 5.83
N THR A 158 -13.99 5.81 5.47
CA THR A 158 -14.32 7.02 6.23
C THR A 158 -15.83 7.20 6.39
N TYR A 159 -16.61 7.03 5.31
CA TYR A 159 -18.06 7.13 5.38
C TYR A 159 -18.69 6.04 6.25
N ALA A 160 -18.18 4.81 6.15
CA ALA A 160 -18.65 3.73 7.01
C ALA A 160 -18.39 4.08 8.48
N LEU A 161 -17.19 4.53 8.83
CA LEU A 161 -16.85 4.91 10.20
C LEU A 161 -17.71 6.05 10.72
N ILE A 162 -17.94 7.11 9.93
CA ILE A 162 -18.81 8.24 10.31
C ILE A 162 -20.25 7.78 10.52
N SER A 163 -20.76 6.94 9.62
CA SER A 163 -22.14 6.43 9.70
C SER A 163 -22.34 5.52 10.91
N LEU A 164 -21.34 4.73 11.27
CA LEU A 164 -21.39 3.79 12.39
C LEU A 164 -21.13 4.47 13.74
N TYR A 165 -20.53 5.67 13.75
CA TYR A 165 -20.15 6.38 14.97
C TYR A 165 -21.34 6.73 15.89
N ASP A 166 -22.50 7.01 15.31
CA ASP A 166 -23.71 7.33 16.08
C ASP A 166 -24.56 6.09 16.37
N GLU A 167 -24.17 4.91 15.86
CA GLU A 167 -24.91 3.68 16.03
C GLU A 167 -24.71 3.14 17.45
N LYS A 168 -25.81 2.99 18.19
CA LYS A 168 -25.80 2.56 19.60
C LYS A 168 -26.45 1.20 19.82
N SER A 169 -27.13 0.65 18.81
CA SER A 169 -27.86 -0.61 18.91
C SER A 169 -27.02 -1.85 18.66
N TYR A 170 -25.84 -1.68 18.05
CA TYR A 170 -24.95 -2.77 17.65
C TYR A 170 -23.95 -3.10 18.77
N ASP A 171 -23.81 -4.39 19.11
CA ASP A 171 -22.70 -4.85 19.95
C ASP A 171 -21.42 -4.93 19.11
N TRP A 172 -20.53 -3.96 19.30
CA TRP A 172 -19.27 -3.89 18.56
C TRP A 172 -18.34 -5.08 18.81
N ASN A 173 -18.56 -5.90 19.85
CA ASN A 173 -17.83 -7.16 20.04
C ASN A 173 -18.03 -8.14 18.89
N ASP A 174 -19.19 -8.09 18.22
CA ASP A 174 -19.53 -8.94 17.08
C ASP A 174 -19.04 -8.35 15.75
N SER A 175 -18.30 -7.23 15.78
CA SER A 175 -17.73 -6.67 14.54
C SER A 175 -16.70 -7.64 13.92
N PRO A 176 -16.63 -7.74 12.58
CA PRO A 176 -15.63 -8.55 11.91
C PRO A 176 -14.21 -8.21 12.38
N LEU A 177 -13.41 -9.23 12.69
CA LEU A 177 -12.05 -9.07 13.27
C LEU A 177 -12.00 -8.24 14.56
N ARG A 178 -13.16 -7.96 15.18
CA ARG A 178 -13.30 -7.07 16.33
C ARG A 178 -12.76 -5.66 16.06
N SER A 179 -12.71 -5.25 14.78
CA SER A 179 -12.03 -4.03 14.35
C SER A 179 -12.77 -2.74 14.74
N LEU A 180 -14.08 -2.83 15.01
CA LEU A 180 -14.92 -1.69 15.37
C LEU A 180 -15.17 -1.55 16.89
N ILE A 181 -14.55 -2.41 17.72
CA ILE A 181 -14.72 -2.34 19.19
C ILE A 181 -14.37 -0.98 19.76
N PHE A 182 -13.43 -0.25 19.13
CA PHE A 182 -13.07 1.09 19.57
C PHE A 182 -14.27 2.04 19.63
N LEU A 183 -15.31 1.85 18.81
CA LEU A 183 -16.53 2.68 18.83
C LEU A 183 -17.29 2.56 20.17
N ALA A 184 -17.18 1.43 20.87
CA ALA A 184 -17.73 1.24 22.22
C ALA A 184 -16.83 1.79 23.32
N MET A 185 -15.57 2.14 23.02
CA MET A 185 -14.59 2.55 24.03
C MET A 185 -14.70 4.05 24.29
N LYS A 186 -14.59 4.46 25.55
CA LYS A 186 -14.54 5.89 25.89
C LYS A 186 -13.12 6.43 25.64
N PRO A 187 -12.95 7.46 24.78
CA PRO A 187 -11.63 8.02 24.52
C PRO A 187 -11.08 8.69 25.78
N LYS A 188 -9.84 8.34 26.16
CA LYS A 188 -9.12 8.91 27.31
C LYS A 188 -7.88 9.63 26.82
N LYS A 189 -7.61 10.81 27.39
CA LYS A 189 -6.37 11.56 27.15
C LYS A 189 -5.19 10.86 27.83
N PHE A 190 -3.99 11.14 27.34
CA PHE A 190 -2.77 10.63 27.94
C PHE A 190 -2.59 11.17 29.36
N SER A 191 -2.28 10.26 30.30
CA SER A 191 -1.91 10.60 31.68
C SER A 191 -0.49 10.16 31.98
N THR A 192 -0.22 8.86 31.85
CA THR A 192 1.09 8.24 32.08
C THR A 192 1.27 7.03 31.17
N TRP A 193 2.52 6.64 30.96
CA TRP A 193 2.86 5.33 30.38
C TRP A 193 2.69 4.24 31.43
N ASN A 194 2.14 3.11 31.01
CA ASN A 194 2.11 1.86 31.73
C ASN A 194 3.25 0.94 31.27
N ASP A 195 3.28 -0.27 31.84
CA ASP A 195 4.28 -1.30 31.51
C ASP A 195 4.06 -1.89 30.11
N ASP A 196 2.79 -2.01 29.69
CA ASP A 196 2.43 -2.50 28.35
C ASP A 196 2.33 -1.34 27.35
N ALA A 197 3.43 -1.13 26.62
CA ALA A 197 3.49 -0.09 25.60
C ALA A 197 2.56 -0.35 24.40
N LEU A 198 2.24 -1.61 24.06
CA LEU A 198 1.33 -1.91 22.95
C LEU A 198 -0.10 -1.53 23.31
N GLU A 199 -0.51 -1.78 24.55
CA GLU A 199 -1.80 -1.35 25.09
C GLU A 199 -1.91 0.18 25.16
N ASP A 200 -0.86 0.87 25.62
CA ASP A 200 -0.84 2.33 25.66
C ASP A 200 -1.00 2.95 24.26
N ILE A 201 -0.30 2.39 23.27
CA ILE A 201 -0.40 2.83 21.87
C ILE A 201 -1.79 2.52 21.30
N ALA A 202 -2.37 1.35 21.58
CA ALA A 202 -3.72 1.01 21.15
C ALA A 202 -4.76 2.00 21.71
N ASN A 203 -4.66 2.35 23.00
CA ASN A 203 -5.52 3.35 23.62
C ASN A 203 -5.34 4.76 23.03
N ALA A 204 -4.11 5.12 22.62
CA ALA A 204 -3.86 6.35 21.89
C ALA A 204 -4.58 6.33 20.53
N TYR A 205 -4.50 5.25 19.77
CA TYR A 205 -5.23 5.11 18.50
C TYR A 205 -6.75 5.18 18.66
N VAL A 206 -7.30 4.57 19.72
CA VAL A 206 -8.73 4.70 20.06
C VAL A 206 -9.10 6.18 20.20
N TRP A 207 -8.35 6.92 21.02
CA TRP A 207 -8.56 8.37 21.18
C TRP A 207 -8.44 9.12 19.84
N LEU A 208 -7.42 8.80 19.04
CA LEU A 208 -7.18 9.45 17.75
C LEU A 208 -8.35 9.25 16.80
N LEU A 209 -8.91 8.03 16.72
CA LEU A 209 -10.04 7.74 15.87
C LEU A 209 -11.29 8.51 16.29
N HIS A 210 -11.60 8.58 17.58
CA HIS A 210 -12.70 9.43 18.07
C HIS A 210 -12.50 10.90 17.71
N PHE A 211 -11.27 11.42 17.92
CA PHE A 211 -10.94 12.80 17.57
C PHE A 211 -11.11 13.06 16.07
N LEU A 212 -10.55 12.21 15.22
CA LEU A 212 -10.64 12.34 13.76
C LEU A 212 -12.08 12.22 13.28
N ILE A 213 -12.86 11.24 13.75
CA ILE A 213 -14.28 11.10 13.37
C ILE A 213 -15.06 12.37 13.74
N SER A 214 -14.88 12.88 14.95
CA SER A 214 -15.55 14.12 15.37
C SER A 214 -15.18 15.28 14.45
N LYS A 215 -13.89 15.46 14.16
CA LYS A 215 -13.43 16.55 13.29
C LYS A 215 -13.98 16.48 11.88
N VAL A 216 -14.05 15.28 11.30
CA VAL A 216 -14.62 15.09 9.97
C VAL A 216 -16.13 15.39 9.98
N LYS A 217 -16.85 14.98 11.03
CA LYS A 217 -18.28 15.29 11.16
C LYS A 217 -18.56 16.77 11.30
N ASP A 218 -17.77 17.46 12.11
CA ASP A 218 -17.87 18.92 12.29
C ASP A 218 -17.64 19.64 10.96
N ASP A 219 -16.55 19.31 10.25
CA ASP A 219 -16.19 19.91 8.97
C ASP A 219 -17.24 19.66 7.87
N ILE A 220 -17.78 18.42 7.78
CA ILE A 220 -18.89 18.13 6.85
C ILE A 220 -20.12 18.97 7.21
N SER A 221 -20.42 19.11 8.50
CA SER A 221 -21.59 19.88 8.95
C SER A 221 -21.43 21.37 8.63
N ASP A 222 -20.24 21.94 8.87
CA ASP A 222 -19.93 23.33 8.56
C ASP A 222 -20.04 23.62 7.06
N LYS A 223 -19.57 22.71 6.21
CA LYS A 223 -19.70 22.82 4.75
C LYS A 223 -21.13 22.77 4.26
N ILE A 224 -21.94 21.87 4.82
CA ILE A 224 -23.38 21.80 4.52
C ILE A 224 -24.06 23.11 4.93
N ASN A 225 -23.70 23.68 6.08
CA ASN A 225 -24.21 24.97 6.53
C ASN A 225 -23.79 26.14 5.63
N GLN A 226 -22.64 26.03 4.96
CA GLN A 226 -22.18 26.98 3.94
C GLN A 226 -22.86 26.78 2.56
N GLY A 227 -23.79 25.82 2.44
CA GLY A 227 -24.54 25.55 1.21
C GLY A 227 -23.86 24.59 0.24
N ILE A 228 -22.79 23.91 0.65
CA ILE A 228 -22.14 22.87 -0.15
C ILE A 228 -23.00 21.61 -0.14
N ASP A 229 -23.20 20.99 -1.31
CA ASP A 229 -23.95 19.73 -1.41
C ASP A 229 -23.33 18.64 -0.54
N LYS A 230 -24.18 17.81 0.08
CA LYS A 230 -23.74 16.76 1.00
C LYS A 230 -22.72 15.81 0.36
N ARG A 231 -22.88 15.43 -0.92
CA ARG A 231 -21.94 14.54 -1.59
C ARG A 231 -20.60 15.23 -1.83
N GLN A 232 -20.63 16.53 -2.14
CA GLN A 232 -19.42 17.31 -2.34
C GLN A 232 -18.68 17.54 -1.02
N ALA A 233 -19.38 17.91 0.06
CA ALA A 233 -18.80 18.06 1.39
C ALA A 233 -18.15 16.75 1.88
N GLN A 234 -18.75 15.62 1.51
CA GLN A 234 -18.23 14.29 1.82
C GLN A 234 -17.01 13.89 0.97
N SER A 235 -16.86 14.43 -0.24
CA SER A 235 -15.85 13.99 -1.23
C SER A 235 -14.39 14.25 -0.86
N GLU A 236 -14.12 15.03 0.19
CA GLU A 236 -12.76 15.30 0.64
C GLU A 236 -12.07 14.06 1.22
N GLN A 237 -10.77 13.93 0.92
CA GLN A 237 -9.98 12.77 1.30
C GLN A 237 -9.45 12.91 2.73
N TYR A 238 -10.25 12.49 3.71
CA TYR A 238 -9.78 12.31 5.08
C TYR A 238 -8.95 11.04 5.19
N LYS A 239 -7.74 11.01 4.60
CA LYS A 239 -6.92 9.79 4.55
C LYS A 239 -6.51 9.30 5.95
N MET A 240 -6.28 10.25 6.86
CA MET A 240 -5.71 9.98 8.19
C MET A 240 -6.58 9.03 9.03
N ILE A 241 -7.91 9.17 8.98
CA ILE A 241 -8.82 8.27 9.71
C ILE A 241 -8.74 6.84 9.20
N THR A 242 -8.65 6.64 7.88
CA THR A 242 -8.50 5.31 7.28
C THR A 242 -7.19 4.67 7.71
N TYR A 243 -6.07 5.41 7.65
CA TYR A 243 -4.78 4.91 8.10
C TYR A 243 -4.79 4.56 9.59
N ALA A 244 -5.28 5.46 10.45
CA ALA A 244 -5.36 5.20 11.90
C ALA A 244 -6.22 3.96 12.22
N TYR A 245 -7.31 3.75 11.47
CA TYR A 245 -8.19 2.58 11.65
C TYR A 245 -7.52 1.27 11.23
N CYS A 246 -6.87 1.26 10.06
CA CYS A 246 -6.10 0.11 9.59
C CYS A 246 -4.94 -0.19 10.56
N GLU A 247 -4.23 0.85 11.03
CA GLU A 247 -3.09 0.70 11.91
C GLU A 247 -3.46 0.11 13.27
N LEU A 248 -4.56 0.59 13.87
CA LEU A 248 -5.13 0.01 15.10
C LEU A 248 -5.57 -1.44 14.89
N THR A 249 -6.19 -1.75 13.75
CA THR A 249 -6.63 -3.12 13.45
C THR A 249 -5.43 -4.08 13.40
N ILE A 250 -4.36 -3.70 12.71
CA ILE A 250 -3.12 -4.49 12.64
C ILE A 250 -2.45 -4.59 14.01
N LEU A 251 -2.40 -3.50 14.78
CA LEU A 251 -1.84 -3.51 16.14
C LEU A 251 -2.59 -4.49 17.06
N ASN A 252 -3.92 -4.49 17.01
CA ASN A 252 -4.73 -5.42 17.80
C ASN A 252 -4.52 -6.88 17.35
N ASP A 253 -4.32 -7.13 16.05
CA ASP A 253 -3.98 -8.45 15.55
C ASP A 253 -2.60 -8.92 16.04
N PHE A 254 -1.59 -8.03 16.06
CA PHE A 254 -0.30 -8.31 16.68
C PHE A 254 -0.45 -8.69 18.15
N ARG A 255 -1.21 -7.91 18.92
CA ARG A 255 -1.45 -8.16 20.35
C ARG A 255 -2.12 -9.51 20.59
N ASN A 256 -3.12 -9.85 19.78
CA ASN A 256 -3.80 -11.15 19.85
C ASN A 256 -2.87 -12.30 19.45
N SER A 257 -2.03 -12.11 18.43
CA SER A 257 -1.08 -13.12 17.96
C SER A 257 0.03 -13.39 18.97
N LEU A 258 0.51 -12.35 19.67
CA LEU A 258 1.51 -12.49 20.73
C LEU A 258 1.04 -13.34 21.91
N GLN A 259 -0.24 -13.26 22.27
CA GLN A 259 -0.82 -14.10 23.33
C GLN A 259 -0.80 -15.59 22.96
N LYS A 260 -0.87 -15.91 21.67
CA LYS A 260 -0.87 -17.28 21.14
C LYS A 260 0.53 -17.77 20.75
N ALA A 261 1.53 -16.89 20.71
CA ALA A 261 2.86 -17.21 20.24
C ALA A 261 3.60 -18.15 21.23
N PRO A 262 4.38 -19.12 20.72
CA PRO A 262 5.30 -19.91 21.53
C PRO A 262 6.28 -19.03 22.30
N GLU A 263 6.60 -19.41 23.54
CA GLU A 263 7.48 -18.64 24.42
C GLU A 263 8.86 -18.38 23.81
N SER A 264 9.39 -19.35 23.05
CA SER A 264 10.70 -19.27 22.40
C SER A 264 10.85 -18.13 21.39
N ILE A 265 9.76 -17.69 20.75
CA ILE A 265 9.78 -16.63 19.73
C ILE A 265 8.99 -15.38 20.15
N ARG A 266 8.27 -15.45 21.28
CA ARG A 266 7.36 -14.40 21.73
C ARG A 266 8.07 -13.06 21.92
N GLU A 267 9.27 -13.07 22.49
CA GLU A 267 10.06 -11.84 22.72
C GLU A 267 10.47 -11.15 21.42
N VAL A 268 10.92 -11.92 20.42
CA VAL A 268 11.30 -11.37 19.10
C VAL A 268 10.06 -10.82 18.37
N LEU A 269 8.95 -11.54 18.41
CA LEU A 269 7.67 -11.07 17.84
C LEU A 269 7.16 -9.81 18.56
N HIS A 270 7.36 -9.73 19.88
CA HIS A 270 6.97 -8.57 20.68
C HIS A 270 7.77 -7.34 20.26
N ARG A 271 9.09 -7.47 20.02
CA ARG A 271 9.92 -6.40 19.46
C ARG A 271 9.46 -5.98 18.07
N CYS A 272 9.07 -6.92 17.21
CA CYS A 272 8.52 -6.60 15.89
C CYS A 272 7.19 -5.83 15.98
N ALA A 273 6.29 -6.24 16.90
CA ALA A 273 5.03 -5.56 17.15
C ALA A 273 5.26 -4.13 17.68
N LEU A 274 6.20 -3.95 18.61
CA LEU A 274 6.58 -2.62 19.10
C LEU A 274 7.21 -1.76 18.00
N LEU A 275 7.99 -2.35 17.09
CA LEU A 275 8.61 -1.63 15.97
C LEU A 275 7.54 -1.09 15.04
N TYR A 276 6.56 -1.93 14.70
CA TYR A 276 5.37 -1.52 13.95
C TYR A 276 4.58 -0.44 14.69
N ALA A 277 4.30 -0.64 15.98
CA ALA A 277 3.50 0.27 16.79
C ALA A 277 4.14 1.67 16.89
N TYR A 278 5.43 1.75 17.18
CA TYR A 278 6.16 3.02 17.27
C TYR A 278 6.31 3.70 15.91
N SER A 279 6.72 2.97 14.87
CA SER A 279 6.89 3.55 13.53
C SER A 279 5.57 4.05 12.92
N SER A 280 4.45 3.40 13.25
CA SER A 280 3.13 3.81 12.78
C SER A 280 2.61 5.02 13.55
N ILE A 281 2.65 4.99 14.88
CA ILE A 281 2.08 6.07 15.69
C ILE A 281 2.89 7.37 15.59
N ASP A 282 4.20 7.27 15.29
CA ASP A 282 5.09 8.43 15.10
C ASP A 282 4.57 9.41 14.03
N LYS A 283 3.91 8.89 12.99
CA LYS A 283 3.33 9.66 11.88
C LYS A 283 2.16 10.54 12.32
N HIS A 284 1.54 10.22 13.45
CA HIS A 284 0.35 10.90 13.97
C HIS A 284 0.63 11.83 15.15
N ILE A 285 1.89 11.94 15.61
CA ILE A 285 2.26 12.71 16.80
C ILE A 285 1.73 14.15 16.74
N ALA A 286 1.85 14.83 15.60
CA ALA A 286 1.35 16.19 15.43
C ALA A 286 -0.16 16.28 15.72
N THR A 287 -0.95 15.34 15.20
CA THR A 287 -2.40 15.29 15.39
C THR A 287 -2.80 15.04 16.83
N PHE A 288 -2.03 14.22 17.56
CA PHE A 288 -2.24 14.03 19.00
C PHE A 288 -2.05 15.32 19.79
N TYR A 289 -1.04 16.12 19.46
CA TYR A 289 -0.84 17.43 20.07
C TYR A 289 -1.94 18.43 19.67
N ILE A 290 -2.29 18.50 18.38
CA ILE A 290 -3.34 19.40 17.87
C ILE A 290 -4.69 19.12 18.55
N GLY A 291 -5.07 17.86 18.72
CA GLY A 291 -6.32 17.51 19.39
C GLY A 291 -6.23 17.47 20.92
N GLY A 292 -5.06 17.75 21.50
CA GLY A 292 -4.88 17.84 22.95
C GLY A 292 -5.00 16.49 23.67
N TYR A 293 -4.55 15.40 23.05
CA TYR A 293 -4.39 14.09 23.69
C TYR A 293 -3.34 14.15 24.81
N CYS A 294 -2.23 14.81 24.50
CA CYS A 294 -1.13 15.08 25.41
C CYS A 294 -0.73 16.55 25.30
N ASN A 295 -0.49 17.21 26.44
CA ASN A 295 -0.17 18.64 26.45
C ASN A 295 1.34 18.91 26.58
N ASN A 296 2.12 17.91 27.01
CA ASN A 296 3.55 18.06 27.28
C ASN A 296 4.37 17.18 26.33
N GLY A 297 5.68 17.45 26.24
CA GLY A 297 6.61 16.65 25.44
C GLY A 297 6.76 15.19 25.89
N GLN A 298 6.25 14.81 27.07
CA GLN A 298 6.50 13.49 27.68
C GLN A 298 6.07 12.32 26.79
N TRP A 299 4.86 12.37 26.23
CA TRP A 299 4.33 11.26 25.42
C TRP A 299 5.13 11.08 24.12
N GLY A 300 5.25 12.14 23.32
CA GLY A 300 5.99 12.13 22.07
C GLY A 300 7.49 11.82 22.24
N ASN A 301 8.15 12.45 23.22
CA ASN A 301 9.57 12.19 23.49
C ASN A 301 9.82 10.75 23.94
N THR A 302 8.88 10.17 24.70
CA THR A 302 8.99 8.76 25.12
C THR A 302 8.84 7.82 23.94
N ILE A 303 7.91 8.07 23.02
CA ILE A 303 7.80 7.30 21.76
C ILE A 303 9.11 7.35 21.00
N LYS A 304 9.63 8.56 20.71
CA LYS A 304 10.90 8.73 19.99
C LYS A 304 12.06 8.00 20.68
N LYS A 305 12.18 8.13 22.00
CA LYS A 305 13.23 7.47 22.79
C LYS A 305 13.11 5.95 22.79
N ARG A 306 11.91 5.41 23.03
CA ARG A 306 11.66 3.96 23.06
C ARG A 306 11.84 3.36 21.66
N PHE A 307 11.42 4.05 20.61
CA PHE A 307 11.62 3.63 19.23
C PHE A 307 13.11 3.49 18.89
N ARG A 308 13.93 4.51 19.17
CA ARG A 308 15.39 4.45 18.97
C ARG A 308 16.05 3.33 19.78
N LYS A 309 15.63 3.12 21.02
CA LYS A 309 16.14 2.02 21.85
C LYS A 309 15.79 0.67 21.25
N LEU A 310 14.57 0.52 20.73
CA LEU A 310 14.10 -0.71 20.11
C LEU A 310 14.83 -1.02 18.80
N GLU A 311 15.12 -0.02 17.97
CA GLU A 311 15.95 -0.19 16.76
C GLU A 311 17.31 -0.81 17.11
N ALA A 312 17.95 -0.36 18.19
CA ALA A 312 19.21 -0.93 18.65
C ALA A 312 19.05 -2.37 19.21
N MET A 313 17.92 -2.67 19.86
CA MET A 313 17.64 -4.00 20.41
C MET A 313 17.34 -5.06 19.36
N ILE A 314 16.69 -4.67 18.25
CA ILE A 314 16.31 -5.61 17.18
C ILE A 314 17.45 -5.85 16.19
N LEU A 315 18.42 -4.94 16.12
CA LEU A 315 19.52 -4.98 15.16
C LEU A 315 20.31 -6.32 15.16
N PRO A 316 20.66 -6.93 16.31
CA PRO A 316 21.35 -8.22 16.33
C PRO A 316 20.54 -9.37 15.72
N ASP A 317 19.21 -9.28 15.81
CA ASP A 317 18.28 -10.33 15.38
C ASP A 317 17.81 -10.13 13.92
N VAL A 318 18.11 -8.98 13.29
CA VAL A 318 17.46 -8.55 12.04
C VAL A 318 17.71 -9.51 10.87
N ILE A 319 18.91 -10.11 10.78
CA ILE A 319 19.23 -11.10 9.73
C ILE A 319 18.48 -12.40 9.99
N THR A 320 18.47 -12.89 11.23
CA THR A 320 17.71 -14.08 11.62
C THR A 320 16.21 -13.91 11.36
N ILE A 321 15.65 -12.74 11.68
CA ILE A 321 14.25 -12.40 11.38
C ILE A 321 14.02 -12.40 9.86
N CYS A 322 14.92 -11.80 9.08
CA CYS A 322 14.83 -11.79 7.63
C CYS A 322 14.92 -13.19 7.03
N ASP A 323 15.79 -14.04 7.55
CA ASP A 323 15.96 -15.42 7.08
C ASP A 323 14.77 -16.31 7.47
N ALA A 324 14.20 -16.12 8.66
CA ALA A 324 12.94 -16.77 9.05
C ALA A 324 11.77 -16.36 8.15
N LEU A 325 11.80 -15.12 7.66
CA LEU A 325 10.89 -14.62 6.65
C LEU A 325 11.40 -14.88 5.23
N SER A 326 12.52 -15.54 4.98
CA SER A 326 13.04 -15.60 3.61
C SER A 326 12.28 -16.61 2.74
N LEU A 327 12.31 -16.37 1.43
CA LEU A 327 11.94 -17.35 0.42
C LEU A 327 13.23 -17.91 -0.18
N PRO A 328 13.19 -19.07 -0.86
CA PRO A 328 14.31 -19.49 -1.70
C PRO A 328 14.77 -18.36 -2.64
N ASP A 329 16.08 -18.21 -2.81
CA ASP A 329 16.69 -17.08 -3.54
C ASP A 329 16.16 -16.91 -4.98
N PHE A 330 15.69 -18.00 -5.61
CA PHE A 330 15.08 -17.92 -6.93
C PHE A 330 13.80 -17.07 -6.94
N PHE A 331 13.00 -17.07 -5.86
CA PHE A 331 11.80 -16.22 -5.76
C PHE A 331 12.14 -14.75 -5.51
N LEU A 332 13.33 -14.44 -4.99
CA LEU A 332 13.75 -13.07 -4.73
C LEU A 332 14.12 -12.33 -6.02
N HIS A 333 14.58 -13.05 -7.04
CA HIS A 333 15.03 -12.50 -8.32
C HIS A 333 15.95 -11.26 -8.17
N SER A 334 16.78 -11.25 -7.12
CA SER A 334 17.60 -10.08 -6.76
C SER A 334 19.00 -10.50 -6.35
N VAL A 335 19.98 -10.07 -7.15
CA VAL A 335 21.41 -10.27 -6.91
C VAL A 335 21.87 -9.64 -5.59
N LEU A 336 21.21 -8.56 -5.15
CA LEU A 336 21.52 -7.86 -3.91
C LEU A 336 20.98 -8.56 -2.66
N GLY A 337 19.98 -9.43 -2.83
CA GLY A 337 19.29 -10.12 -1.74
C GLY A 337 19.67 -11.59 -1.59
N LEU A 338 20.68 -12.09 -2.31
CA LEU A 338 21.11 -13.49 -2.23
C LEU A 338 21.56 -13.87 -0.82
N SER A 339 21.24 -15.10 -0.41
CA SER A 339 21.49 -15.61 0.94
C SER A 339 22.97 -15.88 1.25
N ASP A 340 23.81 -15.98 0.22
CA ASP A 340 25.26 -16.22 0.33
C ASP A 340 26.06 -14.99 0.81
N GLY A 341 25.46 -13.80 0.78
CA GLY A 341 26.11 -12.54 1.11
C GLY A 341 27.21 -12.09 0.14
N GLN A 342 27.40 -12.74 -1.00
CA GLN A 342 28.48 -12.46 -1.95
C GLN A 342 28.09 -11.39 -2.99
N ILE A 343 27.52 -10.28 -2.53
CA ILE A 343 26.85 -9.25 -3.37
C ILE A 343 27.73 -8.79 -4.54
N TYR A 344 29.00 -8.46 -4.30
CA TYR A 344 29.86 -7.91 -5.35
C TYR A 344 30.25 -8.95 -6.40
N GLN A 345 30.48 -10.20 -6.00
CA GLN A 345 30.78 -11.29 -6.93
C GLN A 345 29.56 -11.59 -7.81
N ASN A 346 28.38 -11.67 -7.19
CA ASN A 346 27.13 -11.96 -7.88
C ASN A 346 26.75 -10.82 -8.83
N LEU A 347 27.00 -9.55 -8.47
CA LEU A 347 26.82 -8.40 -9.38
C LEU A 347 27.73 -8.47 -10.60
N ILE A 348 29.02 -8.78 -10.40
CA ILE A 348 29.96 -8.93 -11.51
C ILE A 348 29.49 -10.06 -12.44
N GLN A 349 29.15 -11.23 -11.89
CA GLN A 349 28.65 -12.35 -12.68
C GLN A 349 27.38 -12.01 -13.46
N TYR A 350 26.44 -11.29 -12.83
CA TYR A 350 25.22 -10.83 -13.49
C TYR A 350 25.51 -9.89 -14.67
N PHE A 351 26.37 -8.87 -14.49
CA PHE A 351 26.71 -7.95 -15.58
C PHE A 351 27.45 -8.64 -16.73
N MET A 352 28.25 -9.66 -16.44
CA MET A 352 28.98 -10.44 -17.45
C MET A 352 28.06 -11.31 -18.34
N GLN A 353 26.78 -11.46 -17.99
CA GLN A 353 25.79 -12.19 -18.82
C GLN A 353 25.22 -11.35 -19.96
N PHE A 354 25.36 -10.02 -19.90
CA PHE A 354 24.86 -9.13 -20.95
C PHE A 354 25.94 -8.87 -21.99
N PRO A 355 25.63 -8.98 -23.30
CA PRO A 355 26.59 -8.65 -24.34
C PRO A 355 26.95 -7.16 -24.26
N ILE A 356 28.25 -6.86 -24.23
CA ILE A 356 28.75 -5.49 -24.39
C ILE A 356 28.54 -5.14 -25.87
N GLU A 357 27.62 -4.22 -26.17
CA GLU A 357 27.54 -3.64 -27.51
C GLU A 357 28.86 -2.92 -27.81
N SER A 358 29.67 -3.51 -28.69
CA SER A 358 30.94 -2.95 -29.14
C SER A 358 30.69 -1.87 -30.20
N SER A 359 30.20 -0.70 -29.81
CA SER A 359 30.28 0.49 -30.67
C SER A 359 31.62 1.19 -30.45
N ILE A 360 32.70 0.57 -30.90
CA ILE A 360 33.90 1.30 -31.29
C ILE A 360 33.88 1.28 -32.82
N ASP A 361 33.21 2.28 -33.40
CA ASP A 361 33.21 2.51 -34.83
C ASP A 361 34.63 2.80 -35.29
N SER A 362 35.24 1.80 -35.90
CA SER A 362 36.51 1.86 -36.63
C SER A 362 36.31 2.44 -38.04
N ASN A 363 35.59 3.56 -38.17
CA ASN A 363 35.30 4.19 -39.46
C ASN A 363 35.59 5.70 -39.44
N ASN A 364 36.83 6.09 -39.17
CA ASN A 364 37.24 7.50 -39.31
C ASN A 364 38.68 7.66 -39.81
N SER A 365 39.04 6.97 -40.90
CA SER A 365 40.32 7.22 -41.58
C SER A 365 40.27 7.05 -43.09
N ASP A 366 39.15 7.37 -43.75
CA ASP A 366 39.09 7.50 -45.21
C ASP A 366 38.10 8.63 -45.57
N ASN A 367 38.55 9.88 -45.50
CA ASN A 367 37.96 11.03 -46.20
C ASN A 367 38.84 12.28 -45.95
N ASN A 368 40.03 12.28 -46.53
CA ASN A 368 40.84 13.49 -46.70
C ASN A 368 41.51 13.43 -48.08
N ASP A 369 40.69 13.43 -49.13
CA ASP A 369 41.11 13.79 -50.48
C ASP A 369 39.86 14.24 -51.25
N ASN A 370 39.67 15.57 -51.29
CA ASN A 370 39.03 16.36 -52.36
C ASN A 370 38.23 17.53 -51.77
N ASN A 371 38.86 18.70 -51.70
CA ASN A 371 38.32 19.90 -52.36
C ASN A 371 39.31 21.07 -52.25
N ASN A 372 40.17 21.16 -53.26
CA ASN A 372 40.79 22.42 -53.66
C ASN A 372 39.81 23.25 -54.48
N ASN A 373 39.86 24.57 -54.24
CA ASN A 373 39.43 25.68 -55.09
C ASN A 373 37.92 25.92 -55.23
N ILE A 374 37.42 27.07 -54.75
CA ILE A 374 37.01 28.25 -55.57
C ILE A 374 37.06 29.55 -54.71
N ASN A 375 38.09 30.37 -54.98
CA ASN A 375 38.15 31.83 -55.16
C ASN A 375 37.31 32.87 -54.36
N ASN A 376 38.07 33.84 -53.82
CA ASN A 376 37.96 35.31 -53.94
C ASN A 376 36.66 36.04 -53.57
N GLN A 377 36.65 36.71 -52.41
CA GLN A 377 36.80 38.18 -52.30
C GLN A 377 37.03 38.61 -50.85
#